data_AF-Q7V9R7-F1
#
_entry.id   AF-Q7V9R7-F1
#
_cell.length_a   1.000
_cell.length_b   1.000
_cell.length_c   1.000
_cell.angle_alpha   90.00
_cell.angle_beta   90.00
_cell.angle_gamma   90.00
#
_symmetry.space_group_name_H-M   'P 1'
#
loop_
_entity.id
_entity.type
_entity.pdbx_description
1 polymer ?
#
loop_
_entity_poly.entity_id
_entity_poly.type
_entity_poly.pdbx_seq_one_letter_code
_entity_poly.pdbx_strand_id
1 'polypeptide(L)'
;MPEEPCQCPDCQRFYREHDRMVREFPTLRQQQELNWASLQSFRTLSGRVLEDLQKQYNSKLNEDVSETSNLIPLEEKPDEAIQQALSDLENINAHLFSIEVLMEKVFDVKVPETIEDKFRELAGELAPDPLNPDRLRLNRLLHQTPDLPDKS
;
A
#
# COMPACT_ATOMS: atom_id res chain seq x y z
N MET A 1 14.66 25.75 4.78
CA MET A 1 13.91 25.61 3.52
C MET A 1 13.31 24.22 3.52
N PRO A 2 12.02 24.02 3.17
CA PRO A 2 11.50 22.68 2.97
C PRO A 2 12.24 22.07 1.77
N GLU A 3 12.77 20.85 1.93
CA GLU A 3 13.37 20.10 0.82
C GLU A 3 12.30 19.84 -0.24
N GLU A 4 12.64 20.08 -1.52
CA GLU A 4 11.70 19.79 -2.61
C GLU A 4 11.43 18.27 -2.67
N PRO A 5 10.17 17.85 -2.90
CA PRO A 5 9.84 16.44 -2.94
C PRO A 5 10.53 15.73 -4.10
N CYS A 6 10.97 14.49 -3.84
CA CYS A 6 11.65 13.65 -4.83
C CYS A 6 10.81 13.47 -6.10
N GLN A 7 11.44 13.66 -7.27
CA GLN A 7 10.77 13.64 -8.58
C GLN A 7 10.96 12.32 -9.34
N CYS A 8 11.42 11.24 -8.71
CA CYS A 8 11.55 9.95 -9.39
C CYS A 8 10.15 9.36 -9.74
N PRO A 9 10.05 8.47 -10.75
CA PRO A 9 8.77 7.92 -11.20
C PRO A 9 7.94 7.26 -10.10
N ASP A 10 8.59 6.55 -9.17
CA ASP A 10 7.93 5.86 -8.07
C ASP A 10 7.36 6.84 -7.04
N CYS A 11 8.14 7.87 -6.66
CA CYS A 11 7.67 8.94 -5.80
C CYS A 11 6.50 9.70 -6.44
N GLN A 12 6.57 10.00 -7.73
CA GLN A 12 5.48 10.65 -8.46
C GLN A 12 4.20 9.81 -8.49
N ARG A 13 4.33 8.48 -8.67
CA ARG A 13 3.18 7.57 -8.60
C ARG A 13 2.58 7.56 -7.21
N PHE A 14 3.41 7.49 -6.17
CA PHE A 14 2.97 7.56 -4.79
C PHE A 14 2.23 8.87 -4.50
N TYR A 15 2.81 10.03 -4.81
CA TYR A 15 2.18 11.33 -4.58
C TYR A 15 0.85 11.46 -5.32
N ARG A 16 0.76 10.93 -6.55
CA ARG A 16 -0.49 10.92 -7.31
C ARG A 16 -1.58 10.10 -6.63
N GLU A 17 -1.29 8.88 -6.18
CA GLU A 17 -2.28 8.04 -5.51
C GLU A 17 -2.62 8.58 -4.12
N HIS A 18 -1.63 9.08 -3.38
CA HIS A 18 -1.83 9.75 -2.10
C HIS A 18 -2.82 10.92 -2.23
N ASP A 19 -2.56 11.85 -3.14
CA ASP A 19 -3.42 13.03 -3.34
C ASP A 19 -4.80 12.61 -3.84
N ARG A 20 -4.87 11.56 -4.67
CA ARG A 20 -6.15 10.97 -5.06
C ARG A 20 -6.92 10.45 -3.85
N MET A 21 -6.28 9.70 -2.96
CA MET A 21 -6.94 9.16 -1.75
C MET A 21 -7.44 10.28 -0.83
N VAL A 22 -6.65 11.34 -0.62
CA VAL A 22 -7.07 12.50 0.18
C VAL A 22 -8.30 13.17 -0.42
N ARG A 23 -8.34 13.34 -1.75
CA ARG A 23 -9.45 14.00 -2.45
C ARG A 23 -10.72 13.15 -2.55
N GLU A 24 -10.59 11.86 -2.85
CA GLU A 24 -11.74 10.96 -3.03
C GLU A 24 -12.38 10.52 -1.70
N PHE A 25 -11.58 10.48 -0.63
CA PHE A 25 -12.00 10.04 0.70
C PHE A 25 -11.73 11.11 1.77
N PRO A 26 -12.33 12.30 1.66
CA PRO A 26 -11.90 13.48 2.42
C PRO A 26 -12.41 13.55 3.87
N THR A 27 -12.96 12.48 4.44
CA THR A 27 -13.45 12.43 5.83
C THR A 27 -12.68 11.42 6.67
N LEU A 28 -12.65 11.61 7.99
CA LEU A 28 -12.02 10.64 8.90
C LEU A 28 -12.67 9.28 8.72
N ARG A 29 -14.01 9.22 8.67
CA ARG A 29 -14.74 7.97 8.49
C ARG A 29 -14.37 7.25 7.20
N GLN A 30 -14.24 7.96 6.08
CA GLN A 30 -13.87 7.36 4.79
C GLN A 30 -12.41 6.86 4.82
N GLN A 31 -11.49 7.62 5.42
CA GLN A 31 -10.10 7.18 5.59
C GLN A 31 -10.03 5.92 6.46
N GLN A 32 -10.83 5.84 7.52
CA GLN A 32 -10.93 4.65 8.36
C GLN A 32 -11.39 3.43 7.54
N GLU A 33 -12.50 3.55 6.79
CA GLU A 33 -13.03 2.48 5.95
C GLU A 33 -12.02 2.01 4.89
N LEU A 34 -11.30 2.95 4.27
CA LEU A 34 -10.27 2.65 3.30
C LEU A 34 -9.11 1.86 3.91
N ASN A 35 -8.59 2.30 5.06
CA ASN A 35 -7.54 1.57 5.78
C ASN A 35 -8.00 0.16 6.19
N TRP A 36 -9.25 0.02 6.62
CA TRP A 36 -9.82 -1.30 6.93
C TRP A 36 -9.82 -2.21 5.72
N ALA A 37 -10.39 -1.74 4.60
CA ALA A 37 -10.48 -2.51 3.38
C ALA A 37 -9.08 -2.91 2.87
N SER A 38 -8.12 -2.00 2.90
CA SER A 38 -6.73 -2.29 2.54
C SER A 38 -6.12 -3.36 3.45
N LEU A 39 -6.23 -3.23 4.78
CA LEU A 39 -5.71 -4.21 5.72
C LEU A 39 -6.33 -5.60 5.52
N GLN A 40 -7.65 -5.68 5.39
CA GLN A 40 -8.37 -6.94 5.20
C GLN A 40 -8.02 -7.60 3.87
N SER A 41 -7.88 -6.81 2.80
CA SER A 41 -7.44 -7.32 1.49
C SER A 41 -6.02 -7.89 1.55
N PHE A 42 -5.10 -7.20 2.23
CA PHE A 42 -3.72 -7.67 2.41
C PHE A 42 -3.70 -8.97 3.22
N ARG A 43 -4.35 -9.01 4.39
CA ARG A 43 -4.43 -10.22 5.22
C ARG A 43 -5.01 -11.41 4.47
N THR A 44 -6.04 -11.18 3.67
CA THR A 44 -6.64 -12.23 2.83
C THR A 44 -5.62 -12.78 1.83
N LEU A 45 -4.92 -11.89 1.10
CA LEU A 45 -3.98 -12.31 0.08
C LEU A 45 -2.74 -12.99 0.69
N SER A 46 -2.14 -12.42 1.73
CA SER A 46 -0.98 -13.00 2.42
C SER A 46 -1.31 -14.35 3.06
N GLY A 47 -2.49 -14.48 3.67
CA GLY A 47 -2.98 -15.75 4.22
C GLY A 47 -3.14 -16.82 3.14
N ARG A 48 -3.72 -16.47 1.98
CA ARG A 48 -3.88 -17.41 0.86
C ARG A 48 -2.56 -17.87 0.27
N VAL A 49 -1.60 -16.96 0.12
CA VAL A 49 -0.25 -17.31 -0.35
C VAL A 49 0.45 -18.23 0.65
N LEU A 50 0.36 -17.93 1.95
CA LEU A 50 0.93 -18.79 3.00
C LEU A 50 0.33 -20.21 2.95
N GLU A 51 -1.00 -20.32 2.92
CA GLU A 51 -1.69 -21.61 2.83
C GLU A 51 -1.26 -22.43 1.61
N ASP A 52 -1.12 -21.78 0.44
CA ASP A 52 -0.73 -22.46 -0.79
C ASP A 52 0.73 -22.93 -0.73
N LEU A 53 1.65 -22.09 -0.25
CA LEU A 53 3.05 -22.48 -0.07
C LEU A 53 3.21 -23.61 0.95
N GLN A 54 2.47 -23.59 2.06
CA GLN A 54 2.50 -24.67 3.06
C GLN A 54 2.01 -26.00 2.44
N LYS A 55 0.96 -25.97 1.61
CA LYS A 55 0.48 -27.17 0.91
C LYS A 55 1.53 -27.70 -0.05
N GLN A 56 2.12 -26.84 -0.88
CA GLN A 56 3.16 -27.24 -1.83
C GLN A 56 4.38 -27.83 -1.11
N TYR A 57 4.81 -27.23 0.00
CA TYR A 57 5.93 -27.71 0.80
C TYR A 57 5.63 -29.08 1.44
N ASN A 58 4.45 -29.26 2.03
CA ASN A 58 4.04 -30.53 2.64
C ASN A 58 3.82 -31.64 1.60
N SER A 59 3.33 -31.31 0.40
CA SER A 59 3.20 -32.27 -0.70
C SER A 59 4.56 -32.81 -1.14
N LYS A 60 5.55 -31.94 -1.31
CA LYS A 60 6.92 -32.34 -1.68
C LYS A 60 7.56 -33.25 -0.62
N LEU A 61 7.42 -32.91 0.67
CA LEU A 61 7.91 -33.76 1.76
C LEU A 61 7.30 -35.17 1.73
N ASN A 62 6.02 -35.30 1.37
CA ASN A 62 5.36 -36.60 1.29
C ASN A 62 5.77 -37.42 0.06
N GLU A 63 6.10 -36.76 -1.06
CA GLU A 63 6.62 -37.42 -2.27
C GLU A 63 8.03 -37.96 -2.05
N ASP A 64 8.93 -37.19 -1.43
CA ASP A 64 10.31 -37.62 -1.11
C ASP A 64 10.35 -38.80 -0.13
N VAL A 65 9.44 -38.84 0.86
CA VAL A 65 9.34 -39.97 1.81
C VAL A 65 8.88 -41.26 1.11
N SER A 66 8.14 -41.15 -0.02
CA SER A 66 7.69 -42.31 -0.78
C SER A 66 8.73 -42.84 -1.79
N GLU A 67 9.75 -42.05 -2.14
CA GLU A 67 10.82 -42.42 -3.09
C GLU A 67 12.17 -42.80 -2.43
N THR A 68 12.29 -42.70 -1.10
CA THR A 68 13.50 -43.11 -0.37
C THR A 68 13.64 -44.64 -0.21
N SER A 69 13.88 -45.31 -1.33
CA SER A 69 14.56 -46.62 -1.40
C SER A 69 15.89 -46.58 -2.17
N ASN A 70 16.40 -45.42 -2.60
CA ASN A 70 17.76 -45.33 -3.15
C ASN A 70 18.47 -44.03 -2.74
N LEU A 71 19.67 -44.22 -2.20
CA LEU A 71 20.61 -43.21 -1.74
C LEU A 71 21.15 -42.36 -2.90
N ILE A 72 21.27 -41.04 -2.73
CA ILE A 72 22.34 -40.11 -3.20
C ILE A 72 22.02 -38.69 -2.65
N PRO A 73 23.03 -37.82 -2.35
CA PRO A 73 22.88 -36.71 -1.41
C PRO A 73 22.71 -35.31 -2.04
N LEU A 74 21.92 -34.49 -1.34
CA LEU A 74 22.06 -33.04 -1.09
C LEU A 74 21.97 -32.07 -2.30
N GLU A 75 20.74 -31.74 -2.73
CA GLU A 75 20.42 -30.41 -3.24
C GLU A 75 19.65 -29.61 -2.17
N GLU A 76 20.33 -29.20 -1.11
CA GLU A 76 19.73 -28.60 0.12
C GLU A 76 19.25 -27.14 0.02
N LYS A 77 19.22 -26.51 -1.16
CA LYS A 77 19.02 -25.03 -1.24
C LYS A 77 17.61 -24.50 -1.50
N PRO A 78 16.71 -25.18 -2.23
CA PRO A 78 15.38 -24.63 -2.49
C PRO A 78 14.44 -24.73 -1.29
N ASP A 79 14.62 -25.73 -0.41
CA ASP A 79 13.73 -25.94 0.74
C ASP A 79 13.97 -24.94 1.86
N GLU A 80 15.22 -24.54 2.12
CA GLU A 80 15.54 -23.50 3.09
C GLU A 80 14.92 -22.14 2.69
N ALA A 81 14.95 -21.79 1.41
CA ALA A 81 14.36 -20.55 0.91
C ALA A 81 12.84 -20.53 1.06
N ILE A 82 12.18 -21.68 0.80
CA ILE A 82 10.72 -21.82 1.00
C ILE A 82 10.39 -21.79 2.49
N GLN A 83 11.13 -22.49 3.35
CA GLN A 83 10.94 -22.46 4.80
C GLN A 83 11.10 -21.03 5.36
N GLN A 84 12.11 -20.28 4.91
CA GLN A 84 12.30 -18.89 5.31
C GLN A 84 11.12 -18.02 4.86
N ALA A 85 10.67 -18.17 3.61
CA ALA A 85 9.52 -17.42 3.09
C ALA A 85 8.22 -17.74 3.86
N LEU A 86 8.02 -19.00 4.27
CA LEU A 86 6.90 -19.41 5.13
C LEU A 86 6.97 -18.71 6.49
N SER A 87 8.14 -18.71 7.13
CA SER A 87 8.35 -18.02 8.42
C SER A 87 8.12 -16.51 8.30
N ASP A 88 8.62 -15.88 7.24
CA ASP A 88 8.43 -14.45 7.00
C ASP A 88 6.95 -14.10 6.78
N LEU A 89 6.21 -14.93 6.04
CA LEU A 89 4.78 -14.74 5.83
C LEU A 89 3.96 -14.94 7.11
N GLU A 90 4.33 -15.89 7.97
CA GLU A 90 3.74 -16.07 9.29
C GLU A 90 3.96 -14.84 10.18
N ASN A 91 5.19 -14.29 10.19
CA ASN A 91 5.52 -13.07 10.90
C ASN A 91 4.73 -11.86 10.37
N ILE A 92 4.63 -11.71 9.05
CA ILE A 92 3.80 -10.67 8.43
C ILE A 92 2.35 -10.81 8.88
N ASN A 93 1.77 -12.01 8.83
CA ASN A 93 0.40 -12.24 9.26
C ASN A 93 0.18 -11.91 10.75
N ALA A 94 1.15 -12.20 11.62
CA ALA A 94 1.11 -11.80 13.03
C ALA A 94 1.14 -10.27 13.22
N HIS A 95 1.95 -9.57 12.42
CA HIS A 95 1.96 -8.10 12.41
C HIS A 95 0.65 -7.51 11.89
N LEU A 96 0.08 -8.06 10.82
CA LEU A 96 -1.21 -7.61 10.29
C LEU A 96 -2.33 -7.77 11.33
N PHE A 97 -2.33 -8.88 12.08
CA PHE A 97 -3.26 -9.07 13.19
C PHE A 97 -3.07 -8.02 14.30
N SER A 98 -1.83 -7.68 14.62
CA SER A 98 -1.52 -6.63 15.62
C SER A 98 -2.02 -5.26 15.17
N ILE A 99 -1.87 -4.94 13.88
CA ILE A 99 -2.39 -3.71 13.27
C ILE A 99 -3.92 -3.71 13.30
N GLU A 100 -4.56 -4.83 12.98
CA GLU A 100 -6.03 -4.95 12.99
C GLU A 100 -6.62 -4.60 14.36
N VAL A 101 -6.08 -5.17 15.43
CA VAL A 101 -6.49 -4.87 16.80
C VAL A 101 -6.30 -3.39 17.15
N LEU A 102 -5.26 -2.74 16.61
CA LEU A 102 -5.06 -1.30 16.80
C LEU A 102 -6.08 -0.49 15.98
N MET A 103 -6.34 -0.89 14.74
CA MET A 103 -7.30 -0.22 13.85
C MET A 103 -8.72 -0.28 14.39
N GLU A 104 -9.14 -1.39 15.00
CA GLU A 104 -10.44 -1.49 15.69
C GLU A 104 -10.60 -0.39 16.75
N LYS A 105 -9.56 -0.16 17.57
CA LYS A 105 -9.57 0.92 18.59
C LYS A 105 -9.61 2.31 17.96
N VAL A 106 -8.93 2.51 16.84
CA VAL A 106 -8.96 3.78 16.10
C VAL A 106 -10.36 4.03 15.51
N PHE A 107 -11.06 3.00 15.05
CA PHE A 107 -12.39 3.10 14.44
C PHE A 107 -13.52 3.34 15.42
N ASP A 108 -13.34 2.96 16.68
CA ASP A 108 -14.30 3.28 17.75
C ASP A 108 -14.33 4.78 18.09
N VAL A 109 -13.32 5.54 17.66
CA VAL A 109 -13.28 7.00 17.86
C VAL A 109 -14.24 7.68 16.90
N LYS A 110 -15.28 8.29 17.47
CA LYS A 110 -16.24 9.15 16.75
C LYS A 110 -15.87 10.62 16.94
N VAL A 111 -15.92 11.39 15.87
CA VAL A 111 -15.72 12.84 15.89
C VAL A 111 -17.01 13.57 15.53
N PRO A 112 -17.23 14.81 16.02
CA PRO A 112 -18.36 15.64 15.60
C PRO A 112 -18.32 15.98 14.11
N GLU A 113 -19.48 16.28 13.52
CA GLU A 113 -19.62 16.66 12.11
C GLU A 113 -18.78 17.90 11.73
N THR A 114 -18.62 18.85 12.66
CA THR A 114 -17.77 20.03 12.45
C THR A 114 -16.30 19.69 12.20
N ILE A 115 -15.82 18.57 12.76
CA ILE A 115 -14.46 18.07 12.50
C ILE A 115 -14.42 17.39 11.13
N GLU A 116 -15.44 16.61 10.77
CA GLU A 116 -15.52 16.01 9.44
C GLU A 116 -15.57 17.06 8.33
N ASP A 117 -16.27 18.17 8.53
CA ASP A 117 -16.26 19.30 7.60
C ASP A 117 -14.86 19.90 7.47
N LYS A 118 -14.11 19.99 8.57
CA LYS A 118 -12.73 20.49 8.55
C LYS A 118 -11.78 19.54 7.81
N PHE A 119 -11.99 18.23 7.90
CA PHE A 119 -11.27 17.25 7.08
C PHE A 119 -11.51 17.51 5.58
N ARG A 120 -12.75 17.76 5.17
CA ARG A 120 -13.07 18.05 3.76
C ARG A 120 -12.46 19.34 3.25
N GLU A 121 -12.48 20.39 4.06
CA GLU A 121 -11.86 21.67 3.74
C GLU A 121 -10.35 21.49 3.47
N LEU A 122 -9.63 20.88 4.44
CA LEU A 122 -8.19 20.66 4.33
C LEU A 122 -7.82 19.70 3.21
N ALA A 123 -8.63 18.68 2.93
CA ALA A 123 -8.41 17.79 1.80
C ALA A 123 -8.45 18.54 0.45
N GLY A 124 -9.34 19.53 0.32
CA GLY A 124 -9.42 20.41 -0.86
C GLY A 124 -8.20 21.31 -1.03
N GLU A 125 -7.58 21.74 0.07
CA GLU A 125 -6.35 22.54 0.07
C GLU A 125 -5.11 21.68 -0.23
N LEU A 126 -5.01 20.50 0.40
CA LEU A 126 -3.86 19.61 0.31
C LEU A 126 -3.77 18.86 -1.02
N ALA A 127 -4.91 18.43 -1.57
CA ALA A 127 -4.97 17.62 -2.77
C ALA A 127 -6.00 18.15 -3.79
N PRO A 128 -5.81 19.38 -4.31
CA PRO A 128 -6.77 20.01 -5.21
C PRO A 128 -6.95 19.20 -6.50
N ASP A 129 -8.17 19.22 -7.05
CA ASP A 129 -8.52 18.43 -8.24
C ASP A 129 -7.58 18.70 -9.42
N PRO A 130 -6.86 17.68 -9.93
CA PRO A 130 -5.98 17.83 -11.09
C PRO A 130 -6.74 18.15 -12.38
N LEU A 131 -8.04 17.86 -12.44
CA LEU A 131 -8.93 18.15 -13.57
C LEU A 131 -9.74 19.44 -13.36
N ASN A 132 -9.46 20.21 -12.30
CA ASN A 132 -10.12 21.48 -12.08
C ASN A 132 -9.98 22.35 -13.35
N PRO A 133 -11.08 22.80 -13.98
CA PRO A 133 -11.05 23.50 -15.25
C PRO A 133 -10.26 24.82 -15.18
N ASP A 134 -10.26 25.50 -14.03
CA ASP A 134 -9.49 26.72 -13.82
C ASP A 134 -7.99 26.41 -13.70
N ARG A 135 -7.62 25.29 -13.05
CA ARG A 135 -6.23 24.82 -12.98
C ARG A 135 -5.73 24.35 -14.35
N LEU A 136 -6.55 23.62 -15.11
CA LEU A 136 -6.22 23.22 -16.48
C LEU A 136 -6.05 24.44 -17.38
N ARG A 137 -6.89 25.46 -17.22
CA ARG A 137 -6.76 26.74 -17.92
C ARG A 137 -5.49 27.48 -17.51
N LEU A 138 -5.17 27.53 -16.22
CA LEU A 138 -3.94 28.16 -15.70
C LEU A 138 -2.68 27.43 -16.16
N ASN A 139 -2.62 26.10 -16.07
CA ASN A 139 -1.50 25.29 -16.55
C ASN A 139 -1.30 25.44 -18.07
N ARG A 140 -2.39 25.52 -18.84
CA ARG A 140 -2.30 25.83 -20.28
C ARG A 140 -1.70 27.21 -20.51
N LEU A 141 -2.10 28.24 -19.75
CA LEU A 141 -1.54 29.59 -19.87
C LEU A 141 -0.05 29.64 -19.47
N LEU A 142 0.33 28.97 -18.37
CA LEU A 142 1.71 28.92 -17.88
C LEU A 142 2.63 28.15 -18.85
N HIS A 143 2.20 27.01 -19.37
CA HIS A 143 2.98 26.24 -20.35
C HIS A 143 2.90 26.78 -21.79
N GLN A 144 2.00 27.73 -22.06
CA GLN A 144 1.96 28.50 -23.31
C GLN A 144 2.81 29.77 -23.24
N THR A 145 3.35 30.12 -22.08
CA THR A 145 4.31 31.21 -21.97
C THR A 145 5.66 30.62 -22.38
N PRO A 146 6.19 30.89 -23.59
CA PRO A 146 7.54 30.46 -23.92
C PRO A 146 8.46 31.12 -22.90
N ASP A 147 9.48 30.40 -22.41
CA ASP A 147 10.53 30.99 -21.58
C ASP A 147 11.00 32.27 -22.28
N LEU A 148 10.69 33.42 -21.68
CA LEU A 148 11.24 34.68 -22.14
C LEU A 148 12.76 34.51 -22.03
N PRO A 149 13.53 34.60 -23.12
CA PRO A 149 14.97 34.46 -23.01
C PRO A 149 15.48 35.51 -22.04
N ASP A 150 16.27 35.06 -21.05
CA ASP A 150 16.99 35.94 -20.14
C ASP A 150 17.68 37.02 -20.97
N LYS A 151 17.31 38.28 -20.70
CA LYS A 151 17.86 39.43 -21.41
C LYS A 151 19.35 39.52 -21.10
N SER A 152 20.18 39.17 -22.10
CA SER A 152 21.55 39.66 -22.23
C SER A 152 21.58 41.18 -22.43
#